data_AF-A0AAW5MWF2-F1
#
_entry.id   AF-A0AAW5MWF2-F1
#
_cell.length_a   1.000
_cell.length_b   1.000
_cell.length_c   1.000
_cell.angle_alpha   90.00
_cell.angle_beta   90.00
_cell.angle_gamma   90.00
#
_symmetry.space_group_name_H-M   'P 1'
#
loop_
_entity.id
_entity.type
_entity.pdbx_description
1 polymer ?
#
loop_
_entity_poly.entity_id
_entity_poly.type
_entity_poly.pdbx_seq_one_letter_code
_entity_poly.pdbx_strand_id
1 'polypeptide(L)'
;GVSVWTSLVPVVLMAMRAIAEMILPKGHAFLPVAEFLGDPVMATLIAVLIAMFTFGLNRGRSMDQINDTLVSSIKIIAMMLLIIGGGGAFKQVLVDSGVDKYIASMMHETNISPL
;
A
#
# COMPACT_ATOMS: atom_id res chain seq x y z
N GLY A 1 8.45 -11.22 23.00
CA GLY A 1 7.17 -10.56 23.32
C GLY A 1 6.89 -9.40 22.38
N VAL A 2 7.61 -8.28 22.53
CA VAL A 2 7.33 -7.02 21.83
C VAL A 2 7.36 -7.13 20.30
N SER A 3 8.16 -8.05 19.74
CA SER A 3 8.25 -8.21 18.29
C SER A 3 6.99 -8.70 17.61
N VAL A 4 6.30 -9.66 18.23
CA VAL A 4 5.06 -10.24 17.67
C VAL A 4 3.95 -9.20 17.67
N TRP A 5 3.85 -8.41 18.75
CA TRP A 5 2.91 -7.31 18.83
C TRP A 5 3.16 -6.24 17.78
N THR A 6 4.42 -5.88 17.54
CA THR A 6 4.79 -4.86 16.55
C THR A 6 4.46 -5.30 15.12
N SER A 7 4.68 -6.58 14.77
CA SER A 7 4.34 -7.12 13.45
C SER A 7 2.84 -7.28 13.21
N LEU A 8 2.03 -7.37 14.28
CA LEU A 8 0.58 -7.52 14.18
C LEU A 8 -0.16 -6.18 14.07
N VAL A 9 0.48 -5.06 14.39
CA VAL A 9 -0.10 -3.70 14.30
C VAL A 9 -0.87 -3.45 13.00
N PRO A 10 -0.31 -3.66 11.80
CA PRO A 10 -1.02 -3.34 10.57
C PRO A 10 -2.25 -4.23 10.38
N VAL A 11 -2.16 -5.51 10.74
CA VAL A 11 -3.29 -6.46 10.67
C VAL A 11 -4.40 -6.05 11.62
N VAL A 12 -4.06 -5.65 12.84
CA VAL A 12 -5.04 -5.19 13.84
C VAL A 12 -5.71 -3.89 13.40
N LEU A 13 -4.97 -2.94 12.82
CA LEU A 13 -5.53 -1.68 12.29
C LEU A 13 -6.50 -1.95 11.13
N MET A 14 -6.12 -2.81 10.18
CA MET A 14 -7.00 -3.23 9.07
C MET A 14 -8.24 -3.98 9.56
N ALA A 15 -8.09 -4.86 10.54
CA ALA A 15 -9.22 -5.60 11.14
C ALA A 15 -10.18 -4.66 11.88
N MET A 16 -9.67 -3.67 12.61
CA MET A 16 -10.50 -2.66 13.27
C MET A 16 -11.35 -1.89 12.27
N ARG A 17 -10.80 -1.51 11.12
CA ARG A 17 -11.55 -0.87 10.04
C ARG A 17 -12.65 -1.79 9.50
N ALA A 18 -12.34 -3.04 9.21
CA ALA A 18 -13.33 -4.00 8.70
C ALA A 18 -14.50 -4.18 9.68
N ILE A 19 -14.20 -4.27 10.98
CA ILE A 19 -15.23 -4.35 12.02
C ILE A 19 -16.04 -3.04 12.11
N ALA A 20 -15.38 -1.88 12.01
CA ALA A 20 -16.04 -0.58 12.02
C ALA A 20 -16.99 -0.41 10.82
N GLU A 21 -16.56 -0.79 9.61
CA GLU A 21 -17.40 -0.78 8.40
C GLU A 21 -18.60 -1.73 8.52
N MET A 22 -18.45 -2.85 9.24
CA MET A 22 -19.51 -3.84 9.40
C MET A 22 -20.56 -3.45 10.47
N ILE A 23 -20.17 -2.68 11.49
CA ILE A 23 -21.03 -2.34 12.64
C ILE A 23 -21.58 -0.91 12.57
N LEU A 24 -20.84 0.06 12.01
CA LEU A 24 -21.26 1.46 12.01
C LEU A 24 -22.09 1.81 10.76
N PRO A 25 -23.24 2.50 10.92
CA PRO A 25 -23.96 3.08 9.79
C PRO A 25 -23.12 4.12 9.02
N LYS A 26 -23.27 4.13 7.69
CA LYS A 26 -22.61 5.05 6.76
C LYS A 26 -23.00 6.50 7.11
N GLY A 27 -22.11 7.23 7.80
CA GLY A 27 -22.34 8.62 8.21
C GLY A 27 -21.83 9.00 9.60
N HIS A 28 -21.36 8.04 10.41
CA HIS A 28 -20.72 8.37 11.68
C HIS A 28 -19.36 9.06 11.49
N ALA A 29 -19.10 10.11 12.29
CA ALA A 29 -17.85 10.87 12.26
C ALA A 29 -16.58 10.04 12.55
N PHE A 30 -16.74 8.84 13.12
CA PHE A 30 -15.63 7.93 13.42
C PHE A 30 -15.24 7.02 12.23
N LEU A 31 -16.14 6.87 11.24
CA LEU A 31 -15.95 6.01 10.08
C LEU A 31 -14.80 6.49 9.16
N PRO A 32 -14.67 7.79 8.82
CA PRO A 32 -13.58 8.26 7.97
C PRO A 32 -12.20 8.09 8.62
N VAL A 33 -12.13 8.25 9.95
CA VAL A 33 -10.90 8.07 10.72
C VAL A 33 -10.49 6.59 10.74
N ALA A 34 -11.46 5.69 10.95
CA ALA A 34 -11.23 4.25 10.90
C ALA A 34 -10.85 3.77 9.49
N GLU A 35 -11.51 4.28 8.45
CA GLU A 35 -11.17 4.01 7.05
C GLU A 35 -9.74 4.44 6.71
N PHE A 36 -9.34 5.62 7.14
CA PHE A 36 -8.00 6.15 6.91
C PHE A 36 -6.92 5.36 7.66
N LEU A 37 -7.12 5.10 8.95
CA LEU A 37 -6.13 4.38 9.77
C LEU A 37 -6.02 2.90 9.43
N GLY A 38 -7.11 2.29 8.96
CA GLY A 38 -7.12 0.89 8.53
C GLY A 38 -6.94 0.71 7.02
N ASP A 39 -6.68 1.77 6.25
CA ASP A 39 -6.21 1.61 4.87
C ASP A 39 -4.89 0.83 4.87
N PRO A 40 -4.73 -0.20 4.03
CA PRO A 40 -3.52 -1.02 4.02
C PRO A 40 -2.22 -0.21 3.86
N VAL A 41 -2.24 0.87 3.06
CA VAL A 41 -1.05 1.72 2.84
C VAL A 41 -0.72 2.50 4.11
N MET A 42 -1.73 3.11 4.75
CA MET A 42 -1.51 3.88 5.98
C MET A 42 -1.19 2.99 7.18
N ALA A 43 -1.86 1.84 7.30
CA ALA A 43 -1.61 0.87 8.36
C ALA A 43 -0.18 0.31 8.29
N THR A 44 0.32 0.00 7.09
CA THR A 44 1.70 -0.48 6.90
C THR A 44 2.73 0.63 7.15
N LEU A 45 2.44 1.87 6.77
CA LEU A 45 3.28 3.03 7.10
C LEU A 45 3.43 3.21 8.62
N ILE A 46 2.31 3.23 9.34
CA ILE A 46 2.30 3.35 10.82
C ILE A 46 3.05 2.19 11.45
N ALA A 47 2.84 0.96 10.96
CA ALA A 47 3.55 -0.21 11.45
C ALA A 47 5.07 -0.10 11.28
N VAL A 48 5.55 0.43 10.14
CA VAL A 48 6.98 0.65 9.91
C VAL A 48 7.54 1.71 10.85
N LEU A 49 6.81 2.82 11.10
CA LEU A 49 7.22 3.84 12.07
C LEU A 49 7.37 3.26 13.48
N ILE A 50 6.38 2.48 13.93
CA ILE A 50 6.41 1.81 15.24
C ILE A 50 7.55 0.79 15.25
N ALA A 51 7.77 0.03 14.18
CA ALA A 51 8.86 -0.93 14.08
C ALA A 51 10.24 -0.26 14.19
N MET A 52 10.46 0.90 13.57
CA MET A 52 11.71 1.65 13.73
C MET A 52 11.97 2.05 15.18
N PHE A 53 10.95 2.52 15.89
CA PHE A 53 11.06 2.89 17.31
C PHE A 53 11.30 1.67 18.20
N THR A 54 10.51 0.61 18.00
CA THR A 54 10.46 -0.56 18.89
C THR A 54 11.62 -1.53 18.66
N PHE A 55 12.08 -1.70 17.40
CA PHE A 55 13.19 -2.59 17.06
C PHE A 55 14.52 -1.88 16.91
N GLY A 56 14.52 -0.59 16.59
CA GLY A 56 15.73 0.21 16.45
C GLY A 56 16.10 0.90 17.76
N LEU A 57 15.43 2.02 18.05
CA LEU A 57 15.78 2.93 19.15
C LEU A 57 15.66 2.26 20.52
N ASN A 58 14.59 1.50 20.76
CA ASN A 58 14.38 0.78 22.03
C ASN A 58 15.34 -0.42 22.23
N ARG A 59 16.14 -0.77 21.21
CA ARG A 59 17.21 -1.78 21.28
C ARG A 59 18.60 -1.15 21.33
N GLY A 60 18.70 0.18 21.39
CA GLY A 60 19.97 0.91 21.40
C GLY A 60 20.70 0.98 20.05
N ARG A 61 20.02 0.68 18.93
CA ARG A 61 20.61 0.87 17.59
C ARG A 61 20.61 2.35 17.21
N SER A 62 21.68 2.79 16.53
CA SER A 62 21.74 4.14 15.98
C SER A 62 20.79 4.29 14.79
N MET A 63 20.39 5.53 14.48
CA MET A 63 19.53 5.81 13.34
C MET A 63 20.16 5.35 12.02
N ASP A 64 21.48 5.44 11.89
CA ASP A 64 22.22 4.98 10.71
C ASP A 64 22.08 3.47 10.51
N GLN A 65 22.17 2.67 11.57
CA GLN A 65 21.99 1.22 11.50
C GLN A 65 20.57 0.81 11.09
N ILE A 66 19.57 1.59 11.52
CA ILE A 66 18.17 1.38 11.12
C ILE A 66 18.03 1.70 9.63
N ASN A 67 18.60 2.82 9.18
CA ASN A 67 18.58 3.23 7.77
C ASN A 67 19.24 2.19 6.86
N ASP A 68 20.42 1.68 7.21
CA ASP A 68 21.10 0.63 6.46
C ASP A 68 20.23 -0.63 6.29
N THR A 69 19.49 -1.01 7.34
CA THR A 69 18.57 -2.14 7.31
C THR A 69 17.39 -1.89 6.36
N LEU A 70 16.83 -0.67 6.39
CA LEU A 70 15.74 -0.26 5.49
C LEU A 70 16.22 -0.23 4.03
N VAL A 71 17.38 0.36 3.76
CA VAL A 71 17.97 0.43 2.42
C VAL A 71 18.26 -0.97 1.87
N SER A 72 18.85 -1.85 2.69
CA SER A 72 19.09 -3.25 2.29
C SER A 72 17.79 -3.96 1.92
N SER A 73 16.71 -3.74 2.69
CA SER A 73 15.40 -4.34 2.45
C SER A 73 14.75 -3.81 1.17
N ILE A 74 14.80 -2.49 0.94
CA ILE A 74 14.27 -1.86 -0.28
C ILE A 74 15.04 -2.33 -1.52
N LYS A 75 16.36 -2.50 -1.40
CA LYS A 75 17.21 -2.94 -2.51
C LYS A 75 16.78 -4.29 -3.09
N ILE A 76 16.27 -5.20 -2.26
CA ILE A 76 15.77 -6.53 -2.69
C ILE A 76 14.56 -6.39 -3.62
N ILE A 77 13.68 -5.40 -3.37
CA ILE A 77 12.45 -5.18 -4.16
C ILE A 77 12.58 -4.03 -5.18
N ALA A 78 13.74 -3.38 -5.26
CA ALA A 78 13.94 -2.18 -6.07
C ALA A 78 13.64 -2.41 -7.57
N MET A 79 14.05 -3.56 -8.12
CA MET A 79 13.73 -3.93 -9.51
C MET A 79 12.22 -4.03 -9.75
N MET A 80 11.50 -4.65 -8.81
CA MET A 80 10.04 -4.76 -8.89
C MET A 80 9.37 -3.39 -8.81
N LEU A 81 9.84 -2.51 -7.92
CA LEU A 81 9.35 -1.13 -7.80
C LEU A 81 9.59 -0.33 -9.10
N LEU A 82 10.75 -0.50 -9.75
CA LEU A 82 11.06 0.14 -11.02
C LEU A 82 10.14 -0.33 -12.15
N ILE A 83 9.85 -1.63 -12.23
CA ILE A 83 8.95 -2.20 -13.24
C ILE A 83 7.52 -1.68 -13.03
N ILE A 84 7.02 -1.68 -11.78
CA ILE A 84 5.67 -1.18 -11.47
C ILE A 84 5.58 0.34 -11.71
N GLY A 85 6.59 1.10 -11.30
CA GLY A 85 6.66 2.55 -11.51
C GLY A 85 6.72 2.93 -12.99
N GLY A 86 7.58 2.27 -13.76
CA GLY A 86 7.68 2.46 -15.20
C GLY A 86 6.41 2.07 -15.94
N GLY A 87 5.80 0.93 -15.59
CA GLY A 87 4.52 0.49 -16.14
C GLY A 87 3.36 1.43 -15.80
N GLY A 88 3.32 1.96 -14.57
CA GLY A 88 2.33 2.94 -14.13
C GLY A 88 2.45 4.28 -14.87
N ALA A 89 3.66 4.79 -15.04
CA ALA A 89 3.91 6.01 -15.81
C ALA A 89 3.57 5.81 -17.30
N PHE A 90 3.95 4.67 -17.88
CA PHE A 90 3.61 4.33 -19.26
C PHE A 90 2.09 4.22 -19.47
N LYS A 91 1.36 3.62 -18.52
CA LYS A 91 -0.11 3.61 -18.52
C LYS A 91 -0.67 5.03 -18.60
N GLN A 92 -0.15 5.97 -17.80
CA GLN A 92 -0.63 7.36 -17.84
C GLN A 92 -0.36 8.01 -19.19
N VAL A 93 0.82 7.80 -19.79
CA VAL A 93 1.13 8.30 -21.14
C VAL A 93 0.14 7.77 -22.18
N LEU A 94 -0.24 6.49 -22.12
CA LEU A 94 -1.22 5.91 -23.05
C LEU A 94 -2.64 6.51 -22.87
N VAL A 95 -3.04 6.72 -21.61
CA VAL A 95 -4.34 7.34 -21.25
C VAL A 95 -4.38 8.80 -21.70
N ASP A 96 -3.32 9.55 -21.40
CA ASP A 96 -3.19 10.97 -21.76
C ASP A 96 -3.10 11.17 -23.27
N SER A 97 -2.49 10.22 -23.99
CA SER A 97 -2.40 10.24 -25.46
C SER A 97 -3.70 9.81 -26.15
N GLY A 98 -4.72 9.34 -25.40
CA GLY A 98 -5.97 8.80 -25.95
C GLY A 98 -5.79 7.50 -26.76
N VAL A 99 -4.59 6.90 -26.71
CA VAL A 99 -4.26 5.64 -27.37
C VAL A 99 -5.05 4.50 -26.73
N ASP A 100 -5.32 4.59 -25.43
CA ASP A 100 -6.19 3.66 -24.69
C ASP A 100 -7.59 3.57 -25.32
N LYS A 101 -8.20 4.72 -25.64
CA LYS A 101 -9.53 4.82 -26.26
C LYS A 101 -9.50 4.33 -27.71
N TYR A 102 -8.44 4.65 -28.44
CA TYR A 102 -8.26 4.21 -29.83
C TYR A 102 -8.12 2.68 -29.95
N ILE A 103 -7.35 2.07 -29.05
CA ILE A 103 -7.24 0.60 -28.97
C ILE A 103 -8.58 -0.01 -28.54
N ALA A 104 -9.28 0.59 -27.56
CA ALA A 104 -10.59 0.12 -27.12
C ALA A 104 -11.65 0.18 -28.25
N SER A 105 -11.67 1.24 -29.07
CA SER A 105 -12.59 1.36 -30.20
C SER A 105 -12.30 0.35 -31.30
N MET A 106 -11.03 0.09 -31.63
CA MET A 106 -10.66 -0.97 -32.59
C MET A 106 -11.08 -2.35 -32.11
N MET A 107 -10.93 -2.65 -30.82
CA MET A 107 -11.37 -3.91 -30.23
C MET A 107 -12.90 -4.04 -30.23
N HIS A 108 -13.65 -2.94 -30.07
CA HIS A 108 -15.10 -2.94 -30.21
C HIS A 108 -15.58 -3.13 -31.65
N GLU A 109 -14.85 -2.60 -32.65
CA GLU A 109 -15.16 -2.79 -34.08
C GLU A 109 -14.71 -4.16 -34.60
N THR A 110 -13.82 -4.84 -33.88
CA THR A 110 -13.42 -6.20 -34.19
C THR A 110 -14.52 -7.13 -33.69
N ASN A 111 -15.37 -7.62 -34.59
CA ASN A 111 -16.44 -8.59 -34.33
C ASN A 111 -15.89 -10.00 -33.99
N ILE A 112 -14.86 -10.09 -33.14
CA ILE A 112 -14.49 -11.34 -32.47
C ILE A 112 -15.60 -11.58 -31.45
N SER A 113 -16.57 -12.38 -31.87
CA SER A 113 -17.56 -12.98 -30.99
C SER A 113 -16.85 -13.55 -29.76
N PRO A 114 -17.34 -13.32 -28.53
CA PRO A 114 -16.74 -13.90 -27.32
C PRO A 114 -17.12 -15.40 -27.16
N LEU A 115 -17.36 -16.10 -28.28
CA LEU A 115 -17.61 -17.55 -28.36
C LEU A 115 -16.41 -18.23 -29.02
#